data_AF-A0A8D8FAC8-F1
#
_entry.id   AF-A0A8D8FAC8-F1
#
_cell.length_a   1.000
_cell.length_b   1.000
_cell.length_c   1.000
_cell.angle_alpha   90.00
_cell.angle_beta   90.00
_cell.angle_gamma   90.00
#
_symmetry.space_group_name_H-M   'P 1'
#
loop_
_entity.id
_entity.type
_entity.pdbx_description
1 polymer ?
#
loop_
_entity_poly.entity_id
_entity_poly.type
_entity_poly.pdbx_seq_one_letter_code
_entity_poly.pdbx_strand_id
1 'polypeptide(L)'
;FDRRTRECLEARAPLCQDDCSRAYEAFLCYYHQYGNLRWSQEYIPLPHLEAVQASIDCINILRIPRELIEQYSRAIVPNVPETQCLYRCQYLAEGLYDPQYGFNHTRFYIRHHDQPAREFLSDETRSCTEHALRDSCDECARVYRARKCFDSYSTPFFTSRIIQHAAQIILGQRGCDEDELKPRYNSIASGSYVPASHPPPPPPPSSYHVSDGGCKYNCKN
;
A
#
# COMPACT_ATOMS: atom_id res chain seq x y z
N PHE A 1 -32.82 -2.77 -7.82
CA PHE A 1 -31.73 -3.76 -7.68
C PHE A 1 -31.12 -3.68 -6.29
N ASP A 2 -30.65 -2.50 -5.90
CA ASP A 2 -30.22 -2.17 -4.52
C ASP A 2 -31.19 -2.63 -3.41
N ARG A 3 -32.51 -2.54 -3.69
CA ARG A 3 -33.57 -3.01 -2.79
C ARG A 3 -33.48 -4.51 -2.43
N ARG A 4 -33.14 -5.40 -3.37
CA ARG A 4 -33.09 -6.85 -3.13
C ARG A 4 -31.87 -7.25 -2.32
N THR A 5 -30.73 -6.60 -2.57
CA THR A 5 -29.52 -6.79 -1.76
C THR A 5 -29.73 -6.29 -0.34
N ARG A 6 -30.36 -5.12 -0.17
CA ARG A 6 -30.73 -4.59 1.14
C ARG A 6 -31.71 -5.51 1.89
N GLU A 7 -32.77 -5.96 1.22
CA GLU A 7 -33.73 -6.93 1.78
C GLU A 7 -33.04 -8.25 2.21
N CYS A 8 -32.06 -8.72 1.43
CA CYS A 8 -31.26 -9.90 1.78
C CYS A 8 -30.36 -9.66 2.99
N LEU A 9 -29.65 -8.52 3.03
CA LEU A 9 -28.77 -8.16 4.15
C LEU A 9 -29.56 -8.03 5.46
N GLU A 10 -30.71 -7.39 5.42
CA GLU A 10 -31.62 -7.25 6.57
C GLU A 10 -32.12 -8.62 7.07
N ALA A 11 -32.27 -9.61 6.18
CA ALA A 11 -32.72 -10.95 6.52
C ALA A 11 -31.60 -11.91 6.97
N ARG A 12 -30.36 -11.72 6.48
CA ARG A 12 -29.28 -12.73 6.60
C ARG A 12 -28.05 -12.28 7.40
N ALA A 13 -27.84 -10.97 7.55
CA ALA A 13 -26.72 -10.41 8.29
C ALA A 13 -27.21 -9.68 9.57
N PRO A 14 -27.78 -10.39 10.56
CA PRO A 14 -28.23 -9.77 11.79
C PRO A 14 -27.05 -9.14 12.55
N LEU A 15 -27.35 -8.10 13.32
CA LEU A 15 -26.37 -7.27 14.05
C LEU A 15 -25.48 -8.02 15.05
N CYS A 16 -25.82 -9.26 15.41
CA CYS A 16 -25.17 -10.04 16.46
C CYS A 16 -24.23 -11.15 15.95
N GLN A 17 -23.79 -11.08 14.70
CA GLN A 17 -22.75 -11.97 14.15
C GLN A 17 -21.35 -11.36 14.28
N ASP A 18 -20.33 -12.22 14.36
CA ASP A 18 -18.94 -11.78 14.24
C ASP A 18 -18.67 -11.20 12.85
N ASP A 19 -17.62 -10.38 12.74
CA ASP A 19 -17.33 -9.63 11.52
C ASP A 19 -17.08 -10.54 10.30
N CYS A 20 -16.55 -11.75 10.51
CA CYS A 20 -16.33 -12.72 9.44
C CYS A 20 -17.65 -13.32 8.94
N SER A 21 -18.53 -13.73 9.86
CA SER A 21 -19.87 -14.23 9.52
C SER A 21 -20.71 -13.17 8.81
N ARG A 22 -20.65 -11.92 9.29
CA ARG A 22 -21.36 -10.79 8.68
C ARG A 22 -20.84 -10.48 7.27
N ALA A 23 -19.51 -10.51 7.09
CA ALA A 23 -18.90 -10.32 5.77
C ALA A 23 -19.27 -11.44 4.80
N TYR A 24 -19.32 -12.70 5.26
CA TYR A 24 -19.69 -13.85 4.45
C TYR A 24 -21.15 -13.79 3.97
N GLU A 25 -22.11 -13.52 4.87
CA GLU A 25 -23.53 -13.38 4.48
C GLU A 25 -23.76 -12.17 3.57
N ALA A 26 -23.05 -11.06 3.82
CA ALA A 26 -23.10 -9.90 2.93
C ALA A 26 -22.59 -10.22 1.52
N PHE A 27 -21.50 -10.98 1.43
CA PHE A 27 -20.98 -11.49 0.16
C PHE A 27 -22.02 -12.39 -0.54
N LEU A 28 -22.65 -13.33 0.16
CA LEU A 28 -23.66 -14.21 -0.43
C LEU A 28 -24.88 -13.43 -0.96
N CYS A 29 -25.36 -12.44 -0.20
CA CYS A 29 -26.44 -11.57 -0.64
C CYS A 29 -26.08 -10.79 -1.90
N TYR A 30 -24.86 -10.28 -1.98
CA TYR A 30 -24.37 -9.64 -3.19
C TYR A 30 -24.25 -10.65 -4.36
N TYR A 31 -23.58 -11.79 -4.14
CA TYR A 31 -23.34 -12.80 -5.18
C TYR A 31 -24.64 -13.34 -5.80
N HIS A 32 -25.63 -13.65 -4.96
CA HIS A 32 -26.91 -14.20 -5.42
C HIS A 32 -27.83 -13.16 -6.08
N GLN A 33 -27.71 -11.87 -5.73
CA GLN A 33 -28.62 -10.82 -6.23
C GLN A 33 -28.01 -9.93 -7.33
N TYR A 34 -26.69 -9.79 -7.38
CA TYR A 34 -25.97 -8.90 -8.32
C TYR A 34 -25.28 -9.64 -9.47
N GLY A 35 -25.20 -10.97 -9.41
CA GLY A 35 -24.72 -11.79 -10.51
C GLY A 35 -23.23 -12.12 -10.46
N ASN A 36 -22.87 -13.12 -11.25
CA ASN A 36 -21.59 -13.81 -11.27
C ASN A 36 -20.37 -12.90 -11.04
N LEU A 37 -19.42 -13.40 -10.24
CA LEU A 37 -18.09 -12.81 -10.13
C LEU A 37 -17.54 -12.53 -11.54
N ARG A 38 -17.29 -11.27 -11.85
CA ARG A 38 -16.57 -10.90 -13.06
C ARG A 38 -15.13 -11.34 -12.87
N TRP A 39 -14.76 -12.43 -13.54
CA TRP A 39 -13.40 -12.95 -13.58
C TRP A 39 -12.43 -12.05 -14.37
N SER A 40 -12.94 -11.02 -15.06
CA SER A 40 -12.08 -10.02 -15.68
C SER A 40 -11.40 -9.21 -14.58
N GLN A 41 -10.06 -9.26 -14.54
CA GLN A 41 -9.23 -8.36 -13.73
C GLN A 41 -9.35 -6.92 -14.26
N GLU A 42 -10.49 -6.30 -14.01
CA GLU A 42 -10.68 -4.88 -14.28
C GLU A 42 -9.96 -4.09 -13.18
N TYR A 43 -9.19 -3.09 -13.59
CA TYR A 43 -8.56 -2.20 -12.64
C TYR A 43 -9.59 -1.24 -12.06
N ILE A 44 -9.77 -1.31 -10.74
CA ILE A 44 -10.57 -0.36 -9.98
C ILE A 44 -9.58 0.53 -9.22
N PRO A 45 -9.50 1.84 -9.52
CA PRO A 45 -8.65 2.74 -8.75
C PRO A 45 -9.01 2.69 -7.28
N LEU A 46 -8.01 2.71 -6.40
CA LEU A 46 -8.26 2.82 -4.97
C LEU A 46 -9.05 4.11 -4.68
N PRO A 47 -10.17 4.03 -3.95
CA PRO A 47 -10.78 5.20 -3.34
C PRO A 47 -9.74 6.01 -2.56
N HIS A 48 -9.92 7.32 -2.48
CA HIS A 48 -8.94 8.22 -1.85
C HIS A 48 -8.51 7.76 -0.44
N LEU A 49 -9.44 7.31 0.40
CA LEU A 49 -9.13 6.82 1.74
C LEU A 49 -8.28 5.55 1.73
N GLU A 50 -8.51 4.63 0.79
CA GLU A 50 -7.72 3.41 0.64
C GLU A 50 -6.32 3.72 0.09
N ALA A 51 -6.21 4.67 -0.84
CA ALA A 51 -4.91 5.14 -1.32
C ALA A 51 -4.10 5.83 -0.19
N VAL A 52 -4.76 6.57 0.69
CA VAL A 52 -4.15 7.16 1.89
C VAL A 52 -3.73 6.07 2.87
N GLN A 53 -4.56 5.05 3.10
CA GLN A 53 -4.20 3.92 3.95
C GLN A 53 -2.98 3.16 3.40
N ALA A 54 -2.95 2.89 2.09
CA ALA A 54 -1.79 2.31 1.43
C ALA A 54 -0.51 3.14 1.64
N SER A 55 -0.65 4.47 1.64
CA SER A 55 0.48 5.38 1.91
C SER A 55 0.93 5.32 3.37
N ILE A 56 0.02 5.20 4.33
CA ILE A 56 0.33 4.95 5.75
C ILE A 56 1.11 3.65 5.89
N ASP A 57 0.64 2.58 5.24
CA ASP A 57 1.29 1.27 5.29
C ASP A 57 2.70 1.35 4.68
N CYS A 58 2.87 2.03 3.55
CA CYS A 58 4.17 2.28 2.96
C CYS A 58 5.11 3.08 3.85
N ILE A 59 4.61 4.11 4.54
CA ILE A 59 5.39 4.89 5.51
C ILE A 59 5.90 4.00 6.64
N ASN A 60 5.04 3.11 7.15
CA ASN A 60 5.37 2.17 8.22
C ASN A 60 6.36 1.08 7.77
N ILE A 61 6.12 0.46 6.61
CA ILE A 61 6.97 -0.60 6.03
C ILE A 61 8.39 -0.07 5.77
N LEU A 62 8.50 1.11 5.18
CA LEU A 62 9.77 1.75 4.85
C LEU A 62 10.43 2.42 6.07
N ARG A 63 9.73 2.48 7.21
CA ARG A 63 10.17 3.17 8.44
C ARG A 63 10.63 4.60 8.15
N ILE A 64 9.80 5.36 7.44
CA ILE A 64 10.13 6.73 7.06
C ILE A 64 10.42 7.56 8.34
N PRO A 65 11.55 8.28 8.41
CA PRO A 65 11.90 9.12 9.55
C PRO A 65 10.81 10.14 9.89
N ARG A 66 10.60 10.38 11.19
CA ARG A 66 9.58 11.31 11.70
C ARG A 66 9.74 12.72 11.12
N GLU A 67 10.98 13.17 10.92
CA GLU A 67 11.31 14.48 10.34
C GLU A 67 10.80 14.60 8.90
N LEU A 68 10.84 13.52 8.12
CA LEU A 68 10.28 13.49 6.76
C LEU A 68 8.75 13.45 6.79
N ILE A 69 8.15 12.70 7.72
CA ILE A 69 6.69 12.68 7.91
C ILE A 69 6.18 14.09 8.26
N GLU A 70 6.88 14.82 9.12
CA GLU A 70 6.58 16.22 9.41
C GLU A 70 6.64 17.13 8.18
N GLN A 71 7.64 16.94 7.31
CA GLN A 71 7.72 17.68 6.04
C GLN A 71 6.54 17.35 5.12
N TYR A 72 6.24 16.06 4.93
CA TYR A 72 5.13 15.61 4.09
C TYR A 72 3.79 16.19 4.55
N SER A 73 3.54 16.27 5.87
CA SER A 73 2.32 16.84 6.43
C SER A 73 2.07 18.31 6.02
N ARG A 74 3.15 19.04 5.72
CA ARG A 74 3.16 20.44 5.25
C ARG A 74 3.28 20.56 3.73
N ALA A 75 3.01 19.47 3.00
CA ALA A 75 3.17 19.36 1.54
C ALA A 75 4.62 19.59 1.05
N ILE A 76 5.62 19.41 1.91
CA ILE A 76 7.04 19.47 1.54
C ILE A 76 7.50 18.05 1.23
N VAL A 77 7.82 17.77 -0.03
CA VAL A 77 8.21 16.44 -0.51
C VAL A 77 9.63 16.50 -1.08
N PRO A 78 10.68 16.37 -0.25
CA PRO A 78 12.06 16.44 -0.70
C PRO A 78 12.42 15.29 -1.65
N ASN A 79 13.36 15.51 -2.56
CA ASN A 79 13.89 14.46 -3.42
C ASN A 79 15.04 13.70 -2.74
N VAL A 80 14.70 12.84 -1.79
CA VAL A 80 15.64 11.99 -1.03
C VAL A 80 15.28 10.50 -1.22
N PRO A 81 16.22 9.55 -0.97
CA PRO A 81 15.99 8.12 -1.21
C PRO A 81 14.72 7.58 -0.54
N GLU A 82 14.42 8.00 0.69
CA GLU A 82 13.23 7.60 1.44
C GLU A 82 11.95 8.01 0.72
N THR A 83 11.91 9.25 0.19
CA THR A 83 10.77 9.74 -0.60
C THR A 83 10.65 9.00 -1.93
N GLN A 84 11.77 8.72 -2.60
CA GLN A 84 11.78 7.96 -3.85
C GLN A 84 11.19 6.55 -3.63
N CYS A 85 11.59 5.88 -2.55
CA CYS A 85 11.05 4.58 -2.20
C CYS A 85 9.59 4.63 -1.77
N LEU A 86 9.16 5.69 -1.08
CA LEU A 86 7.75 5.87 -0.73
C LEU A 86 6.85 5.97 -1.96
N TYR A 87 7.28 6.70 -2.99
CA TYR A 87 6.55 6.75 -4.27
C TYR A 87 6.48 5.40 -4.96
N ARG A 88 7.60 4.66 -4.99
CA ARG A 88 7.60 3.30 -5.55
C ARG A 88 6.63 2.39 -4.79
N CYS A 89 6.66 2.41 -3.45
CA CYS A 89 5.76 1.61 -2.63
C CYS A 89 4.29 1.98 -2.90
N GLN A 90 3.97 3.26 -2.95
CA GLN A 90 2.63 3.73 -3.26
C GLN A 90 2.15 3.22 -4.63
N TYR A 91 2.97 3.30 -5.66
CA TYR A 91 2.61 2.83 -7.00
C TYR A 91 2.48 1.31 -7.09
N LEU A 92 3.23 0.55 -6.29
CA LEU A 92 3.03 -0.89 -6.14
C LEU A 92 1.70 -1.20 -5.45
N ALA A 93 1.41 -0.53 -4.34
CA ALA A 93 0.19 -0.74 -3.56
C ALA A 93 -1.08 -0.39 -4.37
N GLU A 94 -1.02 0.66 -5.18
CA GLU A 94 -2.09 1.04 -6.10
C GLU A 94 -2.15 0.20 -7.39
N GLY A 95 -1.21 -0.74 -7.58
CA GLY A 95 -1.10 -1.56 -8.79
C GLY A 95 -0.75 -0.78 -10.05
N LEU A 96 -0.18 0.41 -9.93
CA LEU A 96 0.22 1.28 -11.05
C LEU A 96 1.59 0.92 -11.61
N TYR A 97 2.44 0.31 -10.79
CA TYR A 97 3.78 -0.13 -11.16
C TYR A 97 3.94 -1.63 -10.88
N ASP A 98 4.68 -2.30 -11.75
CA ASP A 98 5.12 -3.67 -11.58
C ASP A 98 6.63 -3.76 -11.82
N PRO A 99 7.43 -4.42 -10.96
CA PRO A 99 8.88 -4.47 -11.13
C PRO A 99 9.34 -5.17 -12.43
N GLN A 100 8.51 -6.09 -12.95
CA GLN A 100 8.77 -6.84 -14.17
C GLN A 100 8.26 -6.11 -15.41
N TYR A 101 7.08 -5.48 -15.35
CA TYR A 101 6.41 -4.90 -16.51
C TYR A 101 6.46 -3.36 -16.59
N GLY A 102 6.94 -2.68 -15.56
CA GLY A 102 7.01 -1.22 -15.50
C GLY A 102 5.68 -0.57 -15.12
N PHE A 103 5.46 0.66 -15.58
CA PHE A 103 4.21 1.37 -15.30
C PHE A 103 3.06 0.85 -16.17
N ASN A 104 1.88 0.70 -15.56
CA ASN A 104 0.66 0.37 -16.27
C ASN A 104 -0.07 1.66 -16.70
N HIS A 105 0.16 2.08 -17.93
CA HIS A 105 -0.39 3.30 -18.54
C HIS A 105 -1.91 3.35 -18.51
N THR A 106 -2.58 2.22 -18.76
CA THR A 106 -4.04 2.13 -18.70
C THR A 106 -4.53 2.40 -17.28
N ARG A 107 -3.86 1.88 -16.26
CA ARG A 107 -4.22 2.13 -14.86
C ARG A 107 -3.97 3.58 -14.45
N PHE A 108 -2.89 4.20 -14.94
CA PHE A 108 -2.67 5.64 -14.76
C PHE A 108 -3.79 6.49 -15.40
N TYR A 109 -4.21 6.15 -16.62
CA TYR A 109 -5.33 6.80 -17.29
C TYR A 109 -6.64 6.69 -16.49
N ILE A 110 -6.96 5.48 -16.00
CA ILE A 110 -8.18 5.24 -15.20
C ILE A 110 -8.08 5.94 -13.83
N ARG A 111 -6.92 5.93 -13.18
CA ARG A 111 -6.72 6.60 -11.89
C ARG A 111 -7.02 8.10 -11.94
N HIS A 112 -6.68 8.75 -13.05
CA HIS A 112 -6.92 10.18 -13.26
C HIS A 112 -8.21 10.44 -14.09
N HIS A 113 -9.24 9.61 -13.91
CA HIS A 113 -10.52 9.68 -14.63
C HIS A 113 -11.23 11.05 -14.57
N ASP A 114 -10.96 11.84 -13.53
CA ASP A 114 -11.47 13.19 -13.30
C ASP A 114 -10.83 14.23 -14.24
N GLN A 115 -9.66 13.93 -14.81
CA GLN A 115 -9.01 14.69 -15.89
C GLN A 115 -8.42 13.73 -16.93
N PRO A 116 -9.26 13.05 -17.73
CA PRO A 116 -8.79 11.97 -18.58
C PRO A 116 -8.02 12.54 -19.77
N ALA A 117 -6.71 12.36 -19.75
CA ALA A 117 -5.79 12.75 -20.81
C ALA A 117 -5.38 11.52 -21.63
N ARG A 118 -5.60 11.52 -22.96
CA ARG A 118 -5.23 10.35 -23.80
C ARG A 118 -3.72 10.15 -23.88
N GLU A 119 -2.96 11.18 -23.56
CA GLU A 119 -1.52 11.24 -23.47
C GLU A 119 -0.94 10.19 -22.49
N PHE A 120 -1.70 9.78 -21.46
CA PHE A 120 -1.32 8.65 -20.61
C PHE A 120 -1.06 7.37 -21.41
N LEU A 121 -1.80 7.16 -22.51
CA LEU A 121 -1.80 5.96 -23.34
C LEU A 121 -0.88 6.06 -24.57
N SER A 122 -0.26 7.23 -24.79
CA SER A 122 0.50 7.50 -26.01
C SER A 122 1.83 6.75 -26.04
N ASP A 123 2.34 6.53 -27.26
CA ASP A 123 3.62 5.85 -27.46
C ASP A 123 4.79 6.71 -26.96
N GLU A 124 4.66 8.04 -27.01
CA GLU A 124 5.63 8.99 -26.47
C GLU A 124 5.77 8.83 -24.95
N THR A 125 4.65 8.76 -24.23
CA THR A 125 4.62 8.55 -22.79
C THR A 125 5.20 7.17 -22.43
N ARG A 126 4.86 6.12 -23.18
CA ARG A 126 5.41 4.77 -22.98
C ARG A 126 6.92 4.78 -23.14
N SER A 127 7.42 5.32 -24.25
CA SER A 127 8.85 5.44 -24.53
C SER A 127 9.58 6.23 -23.44
N CYS A 128 9.00 7.33 -22.94
CA CYS A 128 9.55 8.11 -21.84
C CYS A 128 9.73 7.25 -20.58
N THR A 129 8.70 6.54 -20.15
CA THR A 129 8.76 5.70 -18.93
C THR A 129 9.74 4.55 -19.09
N GLU A 130 9.72 3.85 -20.24
CA GLU A 130 10.64 2.75 -20.51
C GLU A 130 12.10 3.20 -20.53
N HIS A 131 12.38 4.38 -21.07
CA HIS A 131 13.71 4.96 -21.04
C HIS A 131 14.14 5.28 -19.61
N ALA A 132 13.32 6.04 -18.87
CA ALA A 132 13.64 6.45 -17.51
C ALA A 132 13.81 5.27 -16.54
N LEU A 133 13.09 4.15 -16.75
CA LEU A 133 13.22 2.93 -15.96
C LEU A 133 14.54 2.15 -16.22
N ARG A 134 15.32 2.52 -17.25
CA ARG A 134 16.64 1.94 -17.54
C ARG A 134 17.80 2.75 -16.97
N ASP A 135 17.56 3.98 -16.51
CA ASP A 135 18.61 4.95 -16.17
C ASP A 135 19.33 4.72 -14.83
N SER A 136 18.93 3.74 -14.02
CA SER A 136 19.56 3.46 -12.72
C SER A 136 19.34 2.04 -12.25
N CYS A 137 20.30 1.50 -11.50
CA CYS A 137 20.16 0.27 -10.72
C CYS A 137 19.32 0.46 -9.45
N ASP A 138 19.19 1.69 -8.95
CA ASP A 138 18.31 2.00 -7.83
C ASP A 138 16.85 2.05 -8.33
N GLU A 139 16.09 1.04 -7.91
CA GLU A 139 14.71 0.86 -8.34
C GLU A 139 13.79 1.99 -7.84
N CYS A 140 14.02 2.51 -6.64
CA CYS A 140 13.27 3.64 -6.11
C CYS A 140 13.54 4.90 -6.94
N ALA A 141 14.81 5.19 -7.21
CA ALA A 141 15.23 6.37 -7.96
C ALA A 141 14.70 6.38 -9.39
N ARG A 142 14.77 5.24 -10.10
CA ARG A 142 14.30 5.15 -11.49
C ARG A 142 12.77 5.27 -11.58
N VAL A 143 12.02 4.67 -10.66
CA VAL A 143 10.54 4.81 -10.59
C VAL A 143 10.16 6.26 -10.28
N TYR A 144 10.84 6.87 -9.31
CA TYR A 144 10.61 8.27 -8.93
C TYR A 144 10.94 9.26 -10.06
N ARG A 145 11.92 8.93 -10.92
CA ARG A 145 12.20 9.73 -12.11
C ARG A 145 11.16 9.48 -13.20
N ALA A 146 10.86 8.23 -13.50
CA ALA A 146 9.95 7.83 -14.57
C ALA A 146 8.52 8.37 -14.38
N ARG A 147 8.06 8.58 -13.13
CA ARG A 147 6.74 9.23 -12.89
C ARG A 147 6.61 10.60 -13.53
N LYS A 148 7.72 11.33 -13.75
CA LYS A 148 7.69 12.68 -14.36
C LYS A 148 7.19 12.67 -15.80
N CYS A 149 7.23 11.52 -16.47
CA CYS A 149 6.65 11.35 -17.81
C CYS A 149 5.14 11.63 -17.83
N PHE A 150 4.47 11.57 -16.68
CA PHE A 150 3.04 11.83 -16.53
C PHE A 150 2.70 13.25 -16.03
N ASP A 151 3.69 14.06 -15.65
CA ASP A 151 3.46 15.34 -14.94
C ASP A 151 2.69 16.37 -15.81
N SER A 152 2.81 16.32 -17.14
CA SER A 152 2.20 17.32 -18.05
C SER A 152 0.69 17.19 -18.21
N TYR A 153 0.10 16.07 -17.79
CA TYR A 153 -1.33 15.79 -17.97
C TYR A 153 -1.97 15.04 -16.80
N SER A 154 -1.21 14.79 -15.72
CA SER A 154 -1.78 14.35 -14.45
C SER A 154 -2.27 15.53 -13.63
N THR A 155 -3.23 15.28 -12.74
CA THR A 155 -3.61 16.27 -11.73
C THR A 155 -2.38 16.63 -10.90
N PRO A 156 -2.02 17.92 -10.80
CA PRO A 156 -0.84 18.34 -10.06
C PRO A 156 -0.84 17.79 -8.64
N PHE A 157 0.32 17.27 -8.23
CA PHE A 157 0.56 16.82 -6.86
C PHE A 157 -0.32 15.63 -6.40
N PHE A 158 -0.97 14.89 -7.30
CA PHE A 158 -1.92 13.82 -6.93
C PHE A 158 -1.34 12.87 -5.87
N THR A 159 -0.19 12.23 -6.16
CA THR A 159 0.44 11.30 -5.21
C THR A 159 1.00 11.99 -3.97
N SER A 160 1.57 13.19 -4.10
CA SER A 160 2.06 13.93 -2.92
C SER A 160 0.93 14.37 -1.98
N ARG A 161 -0.28 14.61 -2.48
CA ARG A 161 -1.46 14.90 -1.65
C ARG A 161 -1.93 13.69 -0.86
N ILE A 162 -1.85 12.49 -1.45
CA ILE A 162 -2.08 11.24 -0.74
C ILE A 162 -1.07 11.09 0.40
N ILE A 163 0.22 11.26 0.10
CA ILE A 163 1.31 11.19 1.10
C ILE A 163 1.13 12.26 2.19
N GLN A 164 0.71 13.47 1.83
CA GLN A 164 0.43 14.54 2.80
C GLN A 164 -0.67 14.14 3.79
N HIS A 165 -1.80 13.63 3.29
CA HIS A 165 -2.90 13.21 4.17
C HIS A 165 -2.50 12.03 5.06
N ALA A 166 -1.75 11.06 4.53
CA ALA A 166 -1.20 9.96 5.32
C ALA A 166 -0.30 10.47 6.45
N ALA A 167 0.60 11.40 6.15
CA ALA A 167 1.47 12.03 7.15
C ALA A 167 0.67 12.81 8.21
N GLN A 168 -0.37 13.55 7.82
CA GLN A 168 -1.26 14.25 8.75
C GLN A 168 -1.99 13.29 9.69
N ILE A 169 -2.46 12.15 9.17
CA ILE A 169 -3.10 11.12 9.99
C ILE A 169 -2.09 10.52 10.98
N ILE A 170 -0.90 10.14 10.52
CA ILE A 170 0.15 9.57 11.38
C ILE A 170 0.54 10.52 12.51
N LEU A 171 0.70 11.81 12.23
CA LEU A 171 1.04 12.80 13.25
C LEU A 171 -0.15 13.19 14.14
N GLY A 172 -1.38 13.07 13.63
CA GLY A 172 -2.62 13.34 14.35
C GLY A 172 -3.05 12.19 15.26
N GLN A 173 -2.63 10.95 14.96
CA GLN A 173 -2.72 9.84 15.89
C GLN A 173 -1.80 10.13 17.07
N ARG A 174 -2.38 10.53 18.21
CA ARG A 174 -1.69 10.43 19.49
C ARG A 174 -1.29 8.96 19.62
N GLY A 175 0.00 8.67 19.52
CA GLY A 175 0.48 7.32 19.78
C GLY A 175 -0.08 6.88 21.12
N CYS A 176 -0.55 5.63 21.21
CA CYS A 176 -0.56 4.98 22.51
C CYS A 176 0.89 5.10 23.01
N ASP A 177 1.09 5.77 24.14
CA ASP A 177 2.43 5.86 24.73
C ASP A 177 3.00 4.43 24.79
N GLU A 178 4.27 4.27 24.46
CA GLU A 178 4.98 2.98 24.58
C GLU A 178 4.85 2.38 26.00
N ASP A 179 4.53 3.21 27.01
CA ASP A 179 4.19 2.80 28.37
C ASP A 179 2.83 2.10 28.52
N GLU A 180 1.88 2.35 27.61
CA GLU A 180 0.56 1.74 27.59
C GLU A 180 0.56 0.37 26.89
N LEU A 181 1.57 0.12 26.04
CA LEU A 181 1.79 -1.17 25.37
C LEU A 181 2.52 -2.20 26.25
N LYS A 182 2.96 -1.82 27.46
CA LYS A 182 3.52 -2.78 28.42
C LYS A 182 2.42 -3.72 28.88
N PRO A 183 2.48 -5.03 28.57
CA PRO A 183 1.50 -5.98 29.12
C PRO A 183 1.59 -5.91 30.64
N ARG A 184 0.49 -5.55 31.31
CA ARG A 184 0.36 -5.60 32.77
C ARG A 184 0.28 -7.06 33.22
N TYR A 185 1.36 -7.82 33.04
CA TYR A 185 1.43 -9.20 33.48
C TYR A 185 1.68 -9.32 35.00
N ASN A 186 2.05 -8.24 35.70
CA ASN A 186 2.45 -8.30 37.11
C ASN A 186 1.63 -7.41 38.03
N SER A 187 0.30 -7.55 38.06
CA SER A 187 -0.51 -6.88 39.10
C SER A 187 -1.55 -7.74 39.80
N ILE A 188 -1.50 -9.09 39.70
CA ILE A 188 -2.35 -9.95 40.54
C ILE A 188 -1.57 -11.21 41.01
N ALA A 189 -1.42 -11.33 42.33
CA ALA A 189 -1.04 -12.52 43.13
C ALA A 189 0.35 -13.13 42.87
N SER A 190 1.37 -12.98 43.73
CA SER A 190 1.51 -13.72 45.00
C SER A 190 0.79 -15.07 45.05
N GLY A 191 1.12 -15.95 44.10
CA GLY A 191 0.89 -17.40 44.20
C GLY A 191 2.10 -18.13 43.65
N SER A 192 2.76 -18.94 44.48
CA SER A 192 3.95 -19.70 44.12
C SER A 192 3.68 -20.67 42.97
N TYR A 193 4.03 -20.28 41.74
CA TYR A 193 4.08 -21.19 40.60
C TYR A 193 5.53 -21.65 40.41
N VAL A 194 5.78 -22.95 40.60
CA VAL A 194 7.06 -23.56 40.28
C VAL A 194 7.04 -23.90 38.78
N PRO A 195 7.90 -23.32 37.93
CA PRO A 195 7.95 -23.70 36.52
C PRO A 195 8.48 -25.12 36.40
N ALA A 196 7.76 -25.98 35.69
CA ALA A 196 8.31 -27.25 35.23
C ALA A 196 9.49 -26.97 34.28
N SER A 197 10.60 -27.68 34.49
CA SER A 197 11.80 -27.60 33.65
C SER A 197 11.48 -27.99 32.21
N HIS A 198 11.52 -27.02 31.29
CA HIS A 198 11.49 -27.30 29.85
C HIS A 198 12.86 -27.80 29.38
N PRO A 199 12.93 -28.80 28.48
CA PRO A 199 14.18 -29.19 27.84
C PRO A 199 14.71 -28.05 26.94
N PRO A 200 16.03 -27.97 26.71
CA PRO A 200 16.64 -26.90 25.92
C PRO A 200 16.15 -26.93 24.47
N PRO A 201 16.04 -25.76 23.81
CA PRO A 201 15.64 -25.68 22.41
C PRO A 201 16.69 -26.34 21.49
N PRO A 202 16.27 -26.95 20.37
CA PRO A 202 17.18 -27.50 19.39
C PRO A 202 18.02 -26.40 18.72
N PRO A 203 19.25 -26.72 18.24
CA PRO A 203 20.12 -25.75 17.60
C PRO A 203 19.51 -25.23 16.28
N PRO A 204 19.81 -23.97 15.90
CA PRO A 204 19.30 -23.38 14.68
C PRO A 204 19.83 -24.12 13.43
N PRO A 205 19.01 -24.27 12.38
CA PRO A 205 19.47 -24.85 11.11
C PRO A 205 20.53 -23.97 10.45
N SER A 206 21.50 -24.64 9.83
CA SER A 206 22.68 -24.08 9.18
C SER A 206 22.32 -23.01 8.14
N SER A 207 23.02 -21.87 8.24
CA SER A 207 23.13 -20.76 7.28
C SER A 207 22.52 -21.00 5.90
N TYR A 208 21.44 -20.29 5.59
CA TYR A 208 21.06 -20.04 4.20
C TYR A 208 22.14 -19.14 3.56
N HIS A 209 22.74 -19.65 2.50
CA HIS A 209 23.51 -18.82 1.57
C HIS A 209 22.60 -17.71 1.06
N VAL A 210 22.96 -16.46 1.38
CA VAL A 210 22.46 -15.28 0.67
C VAL A 210 23.05 -15.35 -0.73
N SER A 211 22.27 -15.84 -1.68
CA SER A 211 22.57 -15.67 -3.10
C SER A 211 22.38 -14.20 -3.43
N ASP A 212 23.50 -13.53 -3.66
CA ASP A 212 23.60 -12.14 -4.09
C ASP A 212 22.81 -11.96 -5.41
N GLY A 213 21.61 -11.38 -5.30
CA GLY A 213 20.71 -11.13 -6.42
C GLY A 213 21.23 -9.97 -7.25
N GLY A 214 22.17 -10.26 -8.14
CA GLY A 214 22.76 -9.29 -9.07
C GLY A 214 21.71 -8.52 -9.86
N CYS A 215 21.94 -7.21 -10.02
CA CYS A 215 21.15 -6.31 -10.84
C CYS A 215 20.90 -6.92 -12.23
N LYS A 216 19.63 -7.16 -12.58
CA LYS A 216 19.21 -7.75 -13.86
C LYS A 216 19.38 -6.81 -15.06
N TYR A 217 19.78 -5.56 -14.83
CA TYR A 217 19.85 -4.53 -15.86
C TYR A 217 21.29 -4.05 -16.02
N ASN A 218 21.86 -4.25 -17.22
CA ASN A 218 23.16 -3.71 -17.62
C ASN A 218 23.06 -2.19 -17.77
N CYS A 219 23.11 -1.47 -16.64
CA CYS A 219 23.25 -0.02 -16.65
C CYS A 219 24.69 0.34 -17.02
N LYS A 220 24.88 1.14 -18.08
CA LYS A 220 26.20 1.71 -18.41
C LYS A 220 26.45 2.88 -17.46
N ASN A 221 27.62 2.85 -16.81
CA ASN A 221 28.16 3.96 -16.01
C ASN A 221 28.36 5.22 -16.86
#